data_AF-A0A840E0X3-F1
#
_entry.id   AF-A0A840E0X3-F1
#
_cell.length_a   1.000
_cell.length_b   1.000
_cell.length_c   1.000
_cell.angle_alpha   90.00
_cell.angle_beta   90.00
_cell.angle_gamma   90.00
#
_symmetry.space_group_name_H-M   'P 1'
#
loop_
_entity.id
_entity.type
_entity.pdbx_description
1 polymer ?
#
loop_
_entity_poly.entity_id
_entity_poly.type
_entity_poly.pdbx_seq_one_letter_code
_entity_poly.pdbx_strand_id
1 'polypeptide(L)'
;MIDYPEHLNSKDDYMNMLSFDKAETVRRLEDLLATRFDWVFIKELSEGEVGIEDDTHMVCLETEMAVGSNGDYIEKRFQYELQESEYAMLFRLGFCVEEVEQLIKEHRE
;
A
#
# COMPACT_ATOMS: atom_id res chain seq x y z
N MET A 1 -29.81 0.15 -13.10
CA MET A 1 -28.55 -0.36 -12.54
C MET A 1 -28.13 0.69 -11.55
N ILE A 2 -28.02 0.34 -10.27
CA ILE A 2 -27.49 1.26 -9.27
C ILE A 2 -25.99 1.11 -9.39
N ASP A 3 -25.34 2.19 -9.80
CA ASP A 3 -23.89 2.22 -10.00
C ASP A 3 -23.23 2.37 -8.62
N TYR A 4 -22.21 1.55 -8.36
CA TYR A 4 -21.48 1.63 -7.11
C TYR A 4 -20.54 2.85 -7.19
N PRO A 5 -20.55 3.77 -6.21
CA PRO A 5 -19.78 5.00 -6.31
C PRO A 5 -18.28 4.73 -6.47
N GLU A 6 -17.65 5.47 -7.39
CA GLU A 6 -16.22 5.34 -7.68
C GLU A 6 -15.34 5.76 -6.50
N HIS A 7 -15.77 6.74 -5.70
CA HIS A 7 -14.99 7.27 -4.58
C HIS A 7 -15.79 7.33 -3.29
N LEU A 8 -15.35 6.55 -2.28
CA LEU A 8 -15.88 6.60 -0.93
C LEU A 8 -15.00 7.55 -0.11
N ASN A 9 -15.49 8.77 0.15
CA ASN A 9 -14.69 9.84 0.76
C ASN A 9 -14.90 10.00 2.27
N SER A 10 -15.81 9.24 2.86
CA SER A 10 -16.18 9.35 4.27
C SER A 10 -16.50 7.99 4.86
N LYS A 11 -16.28 7.84 6.18
CA LYS A 11 -16.68 6.64 6.93
C LYS A 11 -18.16 6.28 6.77
N ASP A 12 -19.05 7.26 6.80
CA ASP A 12 -20.48 7.05 6.55
C ASP A 12 -20.77 6.43 5.17
N ASP A 13 -19.99 6.77 4.15
CA ASP A 13 -20.21 6.26 2.79
C ASP A 13 -19.95 4.74 2.75
N TYR A 14 -18.87 4.29 3.39
CA TYR A 14 -18.60 2.87 3.59
C TYR A 14 -19.70 2.17 4.41
N MET A 15 -20.18 2.77 5.50
CA MET A 15 -21.24 2.17 6.32
C MET A 15 -22.57 2.02 5.55
N ASN A 16 -22.91 3.02 4.73
CA ASN A 16 -24.08 2.95 3.86
C ASN A 16 -23.90 1.87 2.78
N MET A 17 -22.71 1.79 2.17
CA MET A 17 -22.42 0.79 1.14
C MET A 17 -22.34 -0.63 1.70
N LEU A 18 -21.88 -0.84 2.94
CA LEU A 18 -21.94 -2.14 3.62
C LEU A 18 -23.38 -2.65 3.77
N SER A 19 -24.38 -1.77 3.80
CA SER A 19 -25.78 -2.18 3.79
C SER A 19 -26.31 -2.47 2.37
N PHE A 20 -25.67 -1.92 1.34
CA PHE A 20 -26.08 -2.03 -0.05
C PHE A 20 -25.35 -3.17 -0.78
N ASP A 21 -24.01 -3.14 -0.83
CA ASP A 21 -23.15 -4.13 -1.47
C ASP A 21 -21.94 -4.46 -0.59
N LYS A 22 -22.14 -5.41 0.33
CA LYS A 22 -21.11 -5.86 1.27
C LYS A 22 -19.84 -6.34 0.57
N ALA A 23 -19.98 -7.07 -0.53
CA ALA A 23 -18.84 -7.71 -1.18
C ALA A 23 -17.88 -6.66 -1.77
N GLU A 24 -18.40 -5.69 -2.52
CA GLU A 24 -17.59 -4.60 -3.07
C GLU A 24 -17.05 -3.69 -1.95
N THR A 25 -17.86 -3.39 -0.94
CA THR A 25 -17.39 -2.55 0.18
C THR A 25 -16.28 -3.22 0.99
N VAL A 26 -16.41 -4.51 1.31
CA VAL A 26 -15.37 -5.27 2.01
C VAL A 26 -14.08 -5.30 1.20
N ARG A 27 -14.17 -5.53 -0.12
CA ARG A 27 -12.99 -5.49 -1.00
C ARG A 27 -12.32 -4.11 -1.00
N ARG A 28 -13.10 -3.03 -1.03
CA ARG A 28 -12.59 -1.65 -0.91
C ARG A 28 -11.96 -1.39 0.46
N LEU A 29 -12.52 -1.93 1.53
CA LEU A 29 -11.95 -1.83 2.88
C LEU A 29 -10.62 -2.60 2.97
N GLU A 30 -10.53 -3.79 2.38
CA GLU A 30 -9.28 -4.56 2.29
C GLU A 30 -8.20 -3.79 1.51
N ASP A 31 -8.56 -3.15 0.40
CA ASP A 31 -7.65 -2.31 -0.37
C ASP A 31 -7.22 -1.06 0.41
N LEU A 32 -8.15 -0.40 1.09
CA LEU A 32 -7.86 0.72 1.99
C LEU A 32 -6.92 0.31 3.14
N LEU A 33 -7.10 -0.92 3.61
CA LEU A 33 -6.29 -1.52 4.65
C LEU A 33 -4.89 -1.87 4.13
N ALA A 34 -4.78 -2.38 2.90
CA ALA A 34 -3.50 -2.70 2.26
C ALA A 34 -2.71 -1.43 1.88
N THR A 35 -3.39 -0.37 1.43
CA THR A 35 -2.79 0.94 1.10
C THR A 35 -2.24 1.69 2.31
N ARG A 36 -2.42 1.16 3.53
CA ARG A 36 -1.72 1.67 4.73
C ARG A 36 -0.25 1.32 4.72
N PHE A 37 0.14 0.26 4.03
CA PHE A 37 1.52 -0.15 3.91
C PHE A 37 2.15 0.52 2.71
N ASP A 38 3.28 1.18 2.94
CA ASP A 38 4.05 1.83 1.89
C ASP A 38 5.47 1.26 1.87
N TRP A 39 6.06 1.20 0.67
CA TRP A 39 7.42 0.71 0.50
C TRP A 39 8.39 1.84 0.82
N VAL A 40 8.92 1.83 2.04
CA VAL A 40 9.83 2.87 2.51
C VAL A 40 11.25 2.50 2.12
N PHE A 41 11.93 3.44 1.46
CA PHE A 41 13.34 3.30 1.16
C PHE A 41 14.17 3.23 2.45
N ILE A 42 14.91 2.14 2.63
CA ILE A 42 15.74 1.91 3.81
C ILE A 42 17.19 2.29 3.52
N LYS A 43 17.78 1.67 2.49
CA LYS A 43 19.20 1.89 2.14
C LYS A 43 19.52 1.53 0.71
N GLU A 44 20.54 2.16 0.17
CA GLU A 44 21.19 1.72 -1.08
C GLU A 44 22.12 0.54 -0.72
N LEU A 45 21.96 -0.58 -1.42
CA LEU A 45 22.80 -1.77 -1.29
C LEU A 45 24.01 -1.59 -2.20
N SER A 46 25.20 -1.65 -1.59
CA SER A 46 26.46 -1.56 -2.33
C SER A 46 26.77 -2.83 -3.12
N GLU A 47 27.75 -2.76 -4.03
CA GLU A 47 28.20 -3.88 -4.84
C GLU A 47 28.66 -5.06 -3.94
N GLY A 48 27.90 -6.16 -3.93
CA GLY A 48 28.14 -7.32 -3.09
C GLY A 48 27.29 -7.41 -1.81
N GLU A 49 26.48 -6.40 -1.49
CA GLU A 49 25.43 -6.56 -0.48
C GLU A 49 24.28 -7.40 -1.04
N VAL A 50 23.94 -8.45 -0.28
CA VAL A 50 22.75 -9.27 -0.52
C VAL A 50 21.60 -8.54 0.17
N GLY A 51 20.69 -8.01 -0.64
CA GLY A 51 19.44 -7.45 -0.15
C GLY A 51 18.55 -8.52 0.46
N ILE A 52 17.57 -8.08 1.23
CA ILE A 52 16.57 -8.92 1.87
C ILE A 52 15.31 -8.88 1.00
N GLU A 53 14.85 -10.05 0.56
CA GLU A 53 13.59 -10.23 -0.17
C GLU A 53 12.68 -11.14 0.65
N ASP A 54 11.76 -10.54 1.39
CA ASP A 54 10.78 -11.21 2.25
C ASP A 54 9.40 -10.57 2.01
N ASP A 55 8.33 -11.07 2.65
CA ASP A 55 6.99 -10.49 2.54
C ASP A 55 6.94 -8.99 2.90
N THR A 56 7.90 -8.51 3.72
CA THR A 56 8.03 -7.11 4.13
C THR A 56 9.25 -6.40 3.55
N HIS A 57 10.07 -7.04 2.73
CA HIS A 57 11.31 -6.46 2.22
C HIS A 57 11.42 -6.66 0.70
N MET A 58 11.75 -5.61 -0.02
CA MET A 58 11.87 -5.64 -1.48
C MET A 58 13.19 -5.02 -1.91
N VAL A 59 13.87 -5.67 -2.85
CA VAL A 59 15.06 -5.12 -3.51
C VAL A 59 14.66 -4.59 -4.87
N CYS A 60 14.85 -3.30 -5.11
CA CYS A 60 14.62 -2.66 -6.40
C CYS A 60 15.96 -2.35 -7.08
N LEU A 61 16.05 -2.67 -8.36
CA LEU A 61 17.22 -2.41 -9.20
C LEU A 61 16.88 -1.22 -10.10
N GLU A 62 17.51 -0.06 -9.87
CA GLU A 62 17.42 1.06 -10.81
C GLU A 62 18.74 1.24 -11.54
N THR A 63 18.65 1.47 -12.84
CA THR A 63 19.79 1.82 -13.68
C THR A 63 19.82 3.33 -13.84
N GLU A 64 20.77 4.01 -13.20
CA GLU A 64 20.97 5.45 -13.44
C GLU A 64 22.13 5.69 -14.41
N MET A 65 22.03 6.77 -15.18
CA MET A 65 23.09 7.17 -16.10
C MET A 65 24.17 7.90 -15.30
N ALA A 66 25.40 7.37 -15.27
CA ALA A 66 26.48 7.95 -14.50
C ALA A 66 26.80 9.37 -15.02
N VAL A 67 26.54 10.38 -14.19
CA VAL A 67 26.80 11.79 -14.53
C VAL A 67 28.31 11.99 -14.68
N GLY A 68 28.78 12.08 -15.93
CA GLY A 68 30.18 12.32 -16.27
C GLY A 68 30.89 11.18 -17.00
N SER A 69 30.24 10.02 -17.16
CA SER A 69 30.74 8.91 -17.97
C SER A 69 30.01 8.85 -19.31
N ASN A 70 30.73 8.51 -20.37
CA ASN A 70 30.32 8.65 -21.77
C ASN A 70 29.29 7.58 -22.19
N GLY A 71 28.12 7.54 -21.54
CA GLY A 71 27.06 6.56 -21.78
C GLY A 71 27.10 5.31 -20.88
N ASP A 72 27.78 5.39 -19.73
CA ASP A 72 27.85 4.29 -18.77
C ASP A 72 26.63 4.31 -17.82
N TYR A 73 26.00 3.15 -17.63
CA TYR A 73 24.87 2.98 -16.73
C TYR A 73 25.35 2.27 -15.48
N ILE A 74 25.09 2.85 -14.31
CA ILE A 74 25.37 2.20 -13.02
C ILE A 74 24.09 1.54 -12.51
N GLU A 75 24.20 0.26 -12.18
CA GLU A 75 23.13 -0.49 -11.52
C GLU A 75 23.17 -0.19 -10.02
N LYS A 76 22.14 0.48 -9.53
CA LYS A 76 21.97 0.73 -8.09
C LYS A 76 20.89 -0.18 -7.55
N ARG A 77 21.19 -0.80 -6.42
CA ARG A 77 20.25 -1.65 -5.69
C ARG A 77 19.74 -0.86 -4.52
N PHE A 78 18.43 -0.80 -4.35
CA PHE A 78 17.78 -0.12 -3.25
C PHE A 78 16.97 -1.13 -2.45
N GLN A 79 17.18 -1.14 -1.14
CA GLN A 79 16.37 -1.90 -0.20
C GLN A 79 15.18 -1.06 0.23
N TYR A 80 14.00 -1.62 0.05
CA TYR A 80 12.75 -1.11 0.60
C TYR A 80 12.24 -2.05 1.68
N GLU A 81 11.51 -1.48 2.64
CA GLU A 81 10.80 -2.20 3.68
C GLU A 81 9.34 -1.73 3.70
N LEU A 82 8.44 -2.68 3.82
CA LEU A 82 7.01 -2.45 3.93
C LEU A 82 6.71 -1.92 5.33
N GLN A 83 6.48 -0.62 5.43
CA GLN A 83 6.17 0.04 6.70
C GLN A 83 4.73 0.54 6.69
N GLU A 84 4.08 0.45 7.85
CA GLU A 84 2.76 1.02 8.06
C GLU A 84 2.85 2.55 8.15
N SER A 85 2.20 3.24 7.21
CA SER A 85 2.10 4.69 7.21
C SER A 85 0.99 5.15 8.16
N GLU A 86 1.36 5.95 9.15
CA GLU A 86 0.44 6.66 10.05
C GLU A 86 -0.48 7.66 9.30
N TYR A 87 -0.12 8.03 8.07
CA TYR A 87 -0.87 8.95 7.21
C TYR A 87 -1.79 8.26 6.19
N ALA A 88 -1.97 6.94 6.31
CA ALA A 88 -2.80 6.16 5.42
C ALA A 88 -4.19 6.77 5.21
N MET A 89 -4.76 6.56 4.02
CA MET A 89 -6.08 7.08 3.67
C MET A 89 -7.16 6.62 4.65
N LEU A 90 -7.00 5.42 5.21
CA LEU A 90 -7.82 4.87 6.29
C LEU A 90 -7.93 5.81 7.50
N PHE A 91 -6.80 6.33 7.99
CA PHE A 91 -6.80 7.26 9.12
C PHE A 91 -7.42 8.62 8.75
N ARG A 92 -7.24 9.07 7.50
CA ARG A 92 -7.87 10.32 7.00
C ARG A 92 -9.39 10.23 6.94
N LEU A 93 -9.93 9.05 6.65
CA LEU A 93 -11.37 8.78 6.63
C LEU A 93 -11.98 8.68 8.03
N GLY A 94 -11.17 8.68 9.08
CA GLY A 94 -11.60 8.52 10.47
C GLY A 94 -11.84 7.06 10.88
N PHE A 95 -11.26 6.11 10.13
CA PHE A 95 -11.26 4.71 10.49
C PHE A 95 -10.04 4.37 11.35
N CYS A 96 -10.21 3.36 12.21
CA CYS A 96 -9.10 2.68 12.88
C CYS A 96 -8.81 1.36 12.16
N VAL A 97 -7.54 0.92 12.17
CA VAL A 97 -7.13 -0.36 11.56
C VAL A 97 -7.95 -1.52 12.12
N GLU A 98 -8.05 -1.61 13.45
CA GLU A 98 -8.85 -2.63 14.14
C GLU A 98 -10.33 -2.60 13.73
N GLU A 99 -10.89 -1.40 13.55
CA GLU A 99 -12.30 -1.23 13.18
C GLU A 99 -12.54 -1.73 11.74
N VAL A 100 -11.64 -1.42 10.81
CA VAL A 100 -11.74 -1.89 9.42
C VAL A 100 -11.53 -3.39 9.32
N GLU A 101 -10.57 -3.96 10.05
CA GLU A 101 -10.38 -5.41 10.12
C GLU A 101 -11.62 -6.13 10.68
N GLN A 102 -12.26 -5.56 11.70
CA GLN A 102 -13.51 -6.10 12.24
C GLN A 102 -14.63 -6.03 11.19
N LEU A 103 -14.81 -4.89 10.52
CA LEU A 103 -15.83 -4.73 9.46
C LEU A 103 -15.63 -5.74 8.33
N ILE A 104 -14.39 -5.91 7.86
CA ILE A 104 -14.05 -6.91 6.84
C ILE A 104 -14.43 -8.30 7.33
N LYS A 105 -14.08 -8.65 8.57
CA LYS A 105 -14.35 -9.97 9.14
C LYS A 105 -15.85 -10.23 9.31
N GLU A 106 -16.60 -9.28 9.87
CA GLU A 106 -18.04 -9.40 10.12
C GLU A 106 -18.88 -9.49 8.83
N HIS A 107 -18.41 -8.88 7.75
CA HIS A 107 -19.14 -8.81 6.48
C HIS A 107 -18.63 -9.78 5.39
N ARG A 108 -17.60 -10.57 5.70
CA ARG A 108 -17.05 -11.62 4.82
C ARG A 108 -17.76 -12.98 4.98
N GLU A 109 -18.59 -13.13 6.01
CA GLU A 109 -19.37 -14.35 6.31
C GLU A 109 -20.78 -14.37 5.69
#